data_AF-A0A443JR71-F1
#
_entry.id   AF-A0A443JR71-F1
#
_cell.length_a   1.000
_cell.length_b   1.000
_cell.length_c   1.000
_cell.angle_alpha   90.00
_cell.angle_beta   90.00
_cell.angle_gamma   90.00
#
_symmetry.space_group_name_H-M   'P 1'
#
loop_
_entity.id
_entity.type
_entity.pdbx_description
1 polymer ?
#
loop_
_entity_poly.entity_id
_entity_poly.type
_entity_poly.pdbx_seq_one_letter_code
_entity_poly.pdbx_strand_id
1 'polypeptide(L)'
;MRGLIGMPKQVLTARYRREGRFLNADFDLGDFICYFETGIDRIARFDATVEVLSDDRILRLDYGTPFVMHLPATLHMTECEGDGGVKRTIYQPEGQDSFVPEWQAFHASVTRHVMPRTDIADACEDLILIEKIMTVLEG
;
A
#
# COMPACT_ATOMS: atom_id res chain seq x y z
N MET A 1 3.76 -0.20 0.30
CA MET A 1 3.84 1.27 0.42
C MET A 1 5.04 1.82 -0.35
N ARG A 2 6.28 1.47 0.01
CA ARG A 2 7.51 1.95 -0.67
C ARG A 2 7.49 1.78 -2.20
N GLY A 3 7.06 0.62 -2.71
CA GLY A 3 6.95 0.37 -4.14
C GLY A 3 5.91 1.23 -4.91
N LEU A 4 5.07 2.00 -4.21
CA LEU A 4 4.11 2.94 -4.80
C LEU A 4 4.55 4.39 -4.66
N ILE A 5 5.02 4.80 -3.48
CA ILE A 5 5.26 6.21 -3.13
C ILE A 5 6.73 6.54 -2.80
N GLY A 6 7.63 5.56 -2.90
CA GLY A 6 9.05 5.72 -2.64
C GLY A 6 9.47 5.44 -1.18
N MET A 7 10.79 5.49 -0.95
CA MET A 7 11.38 5.29 0.38
C MET A 7 11.20 6.57 1.22
N PRO A 8 10.67 6.48 2.44
CA PRO A 8 10.57 7.65 3.31
C PRO A 8 11.94 8.15 3.77
N LYS A 9 12.03 9.46 3.94
CA LYS A 9 13.22 10.15 4.46
C LYS A 9 13.50 9.72 5.90
N GLN A 10 12.44 9.63 6.70
CA GLN A 10 12.50 9.22 8.10
C GLN A 10 11.17 8.63 8.58
N VAL A 11 11.23 7.89 9.68
CA VAL A 11 10.06 7.48 10.46
C VAL A 11 9.90 8.53 11.57
N LEU A 12 8.79 9.26 11.55
CA LEU A 12 8.52 10.36 12.49
C LEU A 12 8.04 9.82 13.84
N THR A 13 7.09 8.89 13.77
CA THR A 13 6.53 8.23 14.94
C THR A 13 6.27 6.77 14.63
N ALA A 14 6.29 5.93 15.66
CA ALA A 14 5.80 4.56 15.59
C ALA A 14 5.28 4.18 16.97
N ARG A 15 4.13 3.51 17.05
CA ARG A 15 3.60 2.96 18.32
C ARG A 15 2.94 1.61 18.06
N TYR A 16 2.98 0.74 19.07
CA TYR A 16 2.17 -0.47 19.08
C TYR A 16 1.32 -0.58 20.35
N ARG A 17 0.26 -1.39 20.26
CA ARG A 17 -0.59 -1.79 21.40
C ARG A 17 -0.91 -3.27 21.32
N ARG A 18 -1.39 -3.80 22.46
CA ARG A 18 -1.86 -5.20 22.58
C ARG A 18 -0.80 -6.20 22.10
N GLU A 19 0.43 -6.08 22.60
CA GLU A 19 1.54 -7.00 22.28
C GLU A 19 1.86 -7.04 20.76
N GLY A 20 1.81 -5.89 20.10
CA GLY A 20 2.13 -5.77 18.68
C GLY A 20 0.97 -6.09 17.73
N ARG A 21 -0.21 -6.45 18.24
CA ARG A 21 -1.38 -6.72 17.38
C ARG A 21 -1.91 -5.50 16.64
N PHE A 22 -1.60 -4.29 17.11
CA PHE A 22 -1.93 -3.04 16.46
C PHE A 22 -0.67 -2.19 16.43
N LEU A 23 -0.35 -1.65 15.27
CA LEU A 23 0.80 -0.81 15.02
C LEU A 23 0.40 0.38 14.15
N ASN A 24 0.87 1.56 14.53
CA ASN A 24 0.85 2.72 13.66
C ASN A 24 2.27 3.29 13.48
N ALA A 25 2.50 3.92 12.34
CA ALA A 25 3.73 4.63 12.04
C ALA A 25 3.46 5.80 11.09
N ASP A 26 4.17 6.91 11.33
CA ASP A 26 4.14 8.10 10.48
C ASP A 26 5.45 8.18 9.69
N PHE A 27 5.35 8.31 8.38
CA PHE A 27 6.50 8.39 7.48
C PHE A 27 6.59 9.77 6.83
N ASP A 28 7.77 10.38 6.91
CA ASP A 28 8.08 11.61 6.18
C ASP A 28 8.53 11.29 4.75
N LEU A 29 7.74 11.72 3.76
CA LEU A 29 8.05 11.58 2.33
C LEU A 29 8.47 12.92 1.69
N GLY A 30 8.71 13.96 2.49
CA GLY A 30 9.02 15.31 2.04
C GLY A 30 7.79 16.20 2.02
N ASP A 31 7.09 16.25 0.89
CA ASP A 31 5.96 17.17 0.69
C ASP A 31 4.69 16.73 1.43
N PHE A 32 4.64 15.48 1.89
CA PHE A 32 3.53 14.92 2.64
C PHE A 32 3.99 13.87 3.65
N ILE A 33 3.09 13.56 4.59
CA ILE A 33 3.26 12.51 5.59
C ILE A 33 2.36 11.33 5.18
N CYS A 34 2.91 10.11 5.21
CA CYS A 34 2.13 8.90 5.07
C CYS A 34 1.84 8.31 6.46
N TYR A 35 0.56 8.23 6.80
CA TYR A 35 0.09 7.48 7.96
C TYR A 35 -0.08 6.01 7.57
N PHE A 36 0.53 5.12 8.36
CA PHE A 36 0.40 3.69 8.22
C PHE A 36 -0.19 3.09 9.48
N GLU A 37 -1.22 2.27 9.30
CA GLU A 37 -1.84 1.52 10.38
C GLU A 37 -2.06 0.08 9.94
N THR A 38 -1.80 -0.85 10.86
CA THR A 38 -2.12 -2.25 10.70
C THR A 38 -2.60 -2.83 12.02
N GLY A 39 -3.51 -3.80 11.93
CA GLY A 39 -4.16 -4.37 13.09
C GLY A 39 -4.71 -5.76 12.81
N ILE A 40 -4.66 -6.62 13.82
CA ILE A 40 -5.34 -7.92 13.82
C ILE A 40 -6.41 -7.89 14.90
N ASP A 41 -7.67 -7.93 14.47
CA ASP A 41 -8.85 -8.05 15.34
C ASP A 41 -9.48 -9.46 15.25
N ARG A 42 -10.62 -9.66 15.92
CA ARG A 42 -11.33 -10.96 15.97
C ARG A 42 -12.48 -11.05 14.96
N ILE A 43 -12.69 -10.00 14.18
CA ILE A 43 -13.76 -9.91 13.20
C ILE A 43 -13.24 -10.56 11.93
N ALA A 44 -14.04 -11.43 11.31
CA ALA A 44 -13.70 -12.08 10.05
C ALA A 44 -13.86 -11.10 8.87
N ARG A 45 -13.00 -10.08 8.82
CA ARG A 45 -12.94 -9.07 7.76
C ARG A 45 -11.51 -8.89 7.27
N PHE A 46 -11.39 -8.38 6.05
CA PHE A 46 -10.14 -7.88 5.52
C PHE A 46 -10.37 -6.43 5.11
N ASP A 47 -9.56 -5.53 5.66
CA ASP A 47 -9.66 -4.09 5.42
C ASP A 47 -8.25 -3.60 5.10
N ALA A 48 -7.99 -3.42 3.82
CA ALA A 48 -6.70 -3.02 3.28
C ALA A 48 -6.94 -1.92 2.24
N THR A 49 -6.50 -0.72 2.57
CA THR A 49 -6.71 0.47 1.75
C THR A 49 -5.40 1.23 1.63
N VAL A 50 -5.18 1.84 0.47
CA VAL A 50 -4.23 2.95 0.30
C VAL A 50 -5.01 4.17 -0.17
N GLU A 51 -4.94 5.26 0.57
CA GLU A 51 -5.65 6.50 0.23
C GLU A 51 -4.65 7.66 0.12
N VAL A 52 -4.78 8.44 -0.96
CA VAL A 52 -3.99 9.62 -1.23
C VAL A 52 -4.95 10.80 -1.37
N LEU A 53 -4.74 11.81 -0.54
CA LEU A 53 -5.52 13.04 -0.52
C LEU A 53 -4.66 14.16 -1.09
N SER A 54 -5.16 14.85 -2.11
CA SER A 54 -4.56 16.06 -2.68
C SER A 54 -5.58 17.20 -2.72
N ASP A 55 -5.15 18.38 -3.14
CA ASP A 55 -5.95 19.60 -3.14
C ASP A 55 -7.25 19.48 -3.96
N ASP A 56 -7.21 18.77 -5.10
CA ASP A 56 -8.32 18.67 -6.06
C ASP A 56 -8.82 17.23 -6.28
N ARG A 57 -8.16 16.23 -5.67
CA ARG A 57 -8.42 14.81 -5.91
C ARG A 57 -8.22 13.94 -4.67
N ILE A 58 -8.98 12.86 -4.60
CA ILE A 58 -8.80 11.78 -3.64
C ILE A 58 -8.74 10.47 -4.42
N LEU A 59 -7.66 9.72 -4.25
CA LEU A 59 -7.48 8.38 -4.80
C LEU A 59 -7.50 7.38 -3.67
N ARG A 60 -8.43 6.43 -3.71
CA ARG A 60 -8.55 5.36 -2.73
C ARG A 60 -8.51 4.02 -3.44
N LEU A 61 -7.50 3.22 -3.13
CA LEU A 61 -7.33 1.87 -3.63
C LEU A 61 -7.71 0.88 -2.55
N ASP A 62 -8.85 0.21 -2.72
CA ASP A 62 -9.37 -0.80 -1.82
C ASP A 62 -8.98 -2.21 -2.31
N TYR A 63 -8.40 -3.02 -1.42
CA TYR A 63 -8.04 -4.40 -1.69
C TYR A 63 -9.06 -5.35 -1.06
N GLY A 64 -9.56 -6.27 -1.87
CA GLY A 64 -10.35 -7.39 -1.38
C GLY A 64 -9.53 -8.38 -0.55
N THR A 65 -10.23 -9.28 0.13
CA THR A 65 -9.58 -10.39 0.83
C THR A 65 -8.73 -11.23 -0.13
N PRO A 66 -7.47 -11.56 0.23
CA PRO A 66 -6.61 -12.37 -0.63
C PRO A 66 -7.04 -13.84 -0.69
N PHE A 67 -8.04 -14.24 0.12
CA PHE A 67 -8.53 -15.62 0.20
C PHE A 67 -9.61 -15.95 -0.84
N VAL A 68 -10.03 -14.96 -1.66
CA VAL A 68 -10.99 -15.15 -2.75
C VAL A 68 -10.28 -14.94 -4.07
N MET A 69 -10.26 -15.97 -4.91
CA MET A 69 -9.68 -15.90 -6.25
C MET A 69 -10.48 -14.93 -7.13
N HIS A 70 -9.79 -14.27 -8.06
CA HIS A 70 -10.39 -13.35 -9.03
C HIS A 70 -11.13 -12.17 -8.37
N LEU A 71 -10.73 -11.77 -7.16
CA LEU A 71 -11.23 -10.57 -6.50
C LEU A 71 -10.28 -9.39 -6.80
N PRO A 72 -10.58 -8.54 -7.80
CA PRO A 72 -9.71 -7.42 -8.16
C PRO A 72 -9.76 -6.31 -7.10
N ALA A 73 -8.67 -5.56 -6.99
CA ALA A 73 -8.68 -4.30 -6.25
C ALA A 73 -9.54 -3.25 -6.98
N THR A 74 -10.12 -2.33 -6.22
CA THR A 74 -10.98 -1.25 -6.75
C THR A 74 -10.32 0.09 -6.47
N LEU A 75 -10.13 0.90 -7.52
CA LEU A 75 -9.67 2.28 -7.41
C LEU A 75 -10.87 3.22 -7.47
N HIS A 76 -11.12 3.92 -6.37
CA HIS A 76 -12.08 5.01 -6.27
C HIS A 76 -11.33 6.34 -6.46
N MET A 77 -11.79 7.15 -7.41
CA MET A 77 -11.28 8.49 -7.65
C MET A 77 -12.39 9.51 -7.43
N THR A 78 -12.16 10.48 -6.56
CA THR A 78 -13.03 11.65 -6.38
C THR A 78 -12.26 12.89 -6.82
N GLU A 79 -12.87 13.74 -7.65
CA GLU A 79 -12.24 14.94 -8.20
C GLU A 79 -13.22 16.13 -8.23
N CYS A 80 -12.68 17.35 -8.18
CA CYS A 80 -13.46 18.57 -8.42
C CYS A 80 -13.99 18.60 -9.86
N GLU A 81 -15.25 18.98 -10.04
CA GLU A 81 -15.90 19.13 -11.35
C GLU A 81 -16.57 20.50 -11.46
N GLY A 82 -15.99 21.40 -12.24
CA GLY A 82 -16.50 22.77 -12.40
C GLY A 82 -16.47 23.60 -11.11
N ASP A 83 -17.39 24.56 -10.99
CA ASP A 83 -17.51 25.43 -9.82
C ASP A 83 -18.33 24.75 -8.71
N GLY A 84 -17.65 24.00 -7.84
CA GLY A 84 -18.24 23.35 -6.67
C GLY A 84 -18.87 21.98 -6.90
N GLY A 85 -18.75 21.39 -8.09
CA GLY A 85 -19.19 20.02 -8.37
C GLY A 85 -18.17 18.97 -7.93
N VAL A 86 -18.65 17.73 -7.75
CA VAL A 86 -17.83 16.57 -7.40
C VAL A 86 -18.10 15.45 -8.39
N LYS A 87 -17.04 14.94 -9.01
CA LYS A 87 -17.09 13.74 -9.86
C LYS A 87 -16.47 12.57 -9.12
N ARG A 88 -17.14 11.41 -9.21
CA ARG A 88 -16.64 10.14 -8.68
C ARG A 88 -16.53 9.14 -9.80
N THR A 89 -15.35 8.54 -9.92
CA THR A 89 -15.04 7.51 -10.92
C THR A 89 -14.56 6.27 -10.19
N ILE A 90 -15.04 5.10 -10.60
CA ILE A 90 -14.62 3.81 -10.04
C ILE A 90 -13.96 3.02 -11.16
N TYR A 91 -12.72 2.60 -10.94
CA TYR A 91 -11.97 1.72 -11.83
C TYR A 91 -11.81 0.37 -11.16
N GLN A 92 -12.24 -0.68 -11.85
CA GLN A 92 -12.10 -2.06 -11.38
C GLN A 92 -11.61 -2.90 -12.57
N PRO A 93 -10.39 -3.47 -12.51
CA PRO A 93 -9.91 -4.36 -13.55
C PRO A 93 -10.82 -5.58 -13.69
N GLU A 94 -11.02 -6.04 -14.92
CA GLU A 94 -11.79 -7.25 -15.17
C GLU A 94 -10.98 -8.51 -14.80
N GLY A 95 -11.55 -9.32 -13.88
CA GLY A 95 -11.31 -10.76 -13.83
C GLY A 95 -9.94 -11.27 -13.37
N GLN A 96 -9.05 -10.41 -12.87
CA GLN A 96 -7.75 -10.86 -12.34
C GLN A 96 -7.46 -10.26 -10.97
N ASP A 97 -7.14 -11.14 -10.01
CA ASP A 97 -6.51 -10.76 -8.75
C ASP A 97 -5.03 -10.43 -8.98
N SER A 98 -4.33 -9.99 -7.93
CA SER A 98 -2.92 -9.62 -8.00
C SER A 98 -1.96 -10.78 -8.24
N PHE A 99 -2.37 -12.03 -8.00
CA PHE A 99 -1.46 -13.18 -8.10
C PHE A 99 -1.19 -13.57 -9.55
N VAL A 100 -2.19 -13.46 -10.44
CA VAL A 100 -2.01 -13.76 -11.86
C VAL A 100 -0.89 -12.92 -12.50
N PRO A 101 -0.89 -11.58 -12.43
CA PRO A 101 0.20 -10.77 -13.00
C PRO A 101 1.54 -11.00 -12.29
N GLU A 102 1.54 -11.31 -10.98
CA GLU A 102 2.76 -11.66 -10.24
C GLU A 102 3.41 -12.95 -10.78
N TRP A 103 2.62 -14.01 -10.97
CA TRP A 103 3.11 -15.27 -11.55
C TRP A 103 3.58 -15.12 -12.99
N GLN A 104 2.90 -14.31 -13.79
CA GLN A 104 3.34 -13.99 -15.16
C GLN A 104 4.68 -13.26 -15.16
N ALA A 105 4.86 -12.28 -14.26
CA ALA A 105 6.11 -11.56 -14.10
C ALA A 105 7.23 -12.51 -13.66
N PHE A 106 6.98 -13.37 -12.66
CA PHE A 106 7.93 -14.38 -12.22
C PHE A 106 8.34 -15.33 -13.34
N HIS A 107 7.37 -15.87 -14.09
CA HIS A 107 7.63 -16.75 -15.24
C HIS A 107 8.50 -16.05 -16.30
N ALA A 108 8.22 -14.78 -16.60
CA ALA A 108 9.03 -13.99 -17.54
C ALA A 108 10.47 -13.80 -17.03
N SER A 109 10.66 -13.55 -15.74
CA SER A 109 12.00 -13.47 -15.14
C SER A 109 12.78 -14.78 -15.27
N VAL A 110 12.13 -15.92 -15.04
CA VAL A 110 12.77 -17.24 -15.11
C VAL A 110 13.07 -17.66 -16.56
N THR A 111 12.12 -17.47 -17.47
CA THR A 111 12.21 -18.01 -18.84
C THR A 111 12.87 -17.08 -19.84
N ARG A 112 12.83 -15.77 -19.59
CA ARG A 112 13.31 -14.73 -20.51
C ARG A 112 14.33 -13.79 -19.88
N HIS A 113 14.73 -14.02 -18.64
CA HIS A 113 15.67 -13.16 -17.90
C HIS A 113 15.22 -11.69 -17.83
N VAL A 114 13.90 -11.45 -17.81
CA VAL A 114 13.36 -10.12 -17.53
C VAL A 114 13.72 -9.75 -16.09
N MET A 115 14.24 -8.54 -15.88
CA MET A 115 14.56 -8.06 -14.53
C MET A 115 13.25 -7.92 -13.74
N PRO A 116 13.12 -8.58 -12.56
CA PRO A 116 11.92 -8.44 -11.74
C PRO A 116 11.81 -7.00 -11.23
N ARG A 117 10.57 -6.48 -11.16
CA ARG A 117 10.30 -5.16 -10.58
C ARG A 117 10.69 -5.09 -9.10
N THR A 118 10.52 -6.20 -8.38
CA THR A 118 10.85 -6.38 -6.96
C THR A 118 11.99 -7.38 -6.86
N ASP A 119 13.23 -6.91 -7.01
CA ASP A 119 14.41 -7.76 -6.88
C ASP A 119 14.86 -7.90 -5.41
N ILE A 120 15.99 -8.58 -5.19
CA ILE A 120 16.51 -8.81 -3.83
C ILE A 120 16.96 -7.48 -3.19
N ALA A 121 17.53 -6.56 -3.97
CA ALA A 121 17.97 -5.28 -3.45
C ALA A 121 16.76 -4.43 -3.01
N ASP A 122 15.68 -4.45 -3.80
CA ASP A 122 14.40 -3.83 -3.48
C ASP A 122 13.81 -4.40 -2.17
N ALA A 123 13.84 -5.72 -1.99
CA ALA A 123 13.40 -6.36 -0.75
C ALA A 123 14.26 -5.98 0.47
N CYS A 124 15.57 -5.75 0.29
CA CYS A 124 16.43 -5.26 1.36
C CYS A 124 16.05 -3.85 1.83
N GLU A 125 15.58 -2.98 0.94
CA GLU A 125 15.09 -1.64 1.32
C GLU A 125 13.86 -1.70 2.23
N ASP A 126 12.99 -2.71 2.06
CA ASP A 126 11.87 -2.92 2.97
C ASP A 126 12.35 -3.34 4.38
N LEU A 127 13.41 -4.15 4.48
CA LEU A 127 14.01 -4.51 5.76
C LEU A 127 14.66 -3.30 6.46
N ILE A 128 15.33 -2.43 5.70
CA ILE A 128 15.88 -1.17 6.23
C ILE A 128 14.76 -0.29 6.77
N LEU A 129 13.62 -0.21 6.08
CA LEU A 129 12.47 0.54 6.58
C LEU A 129 11.92 -0.07 7.87
N ILE A 130 11.80 -1.40 7.95
CA ILE A 130 11.37 -2.09 9.18
C ILE A 130 12.33 -1.80 10.33
N GLU A 131 13.64 -1.85 10.10
CA GLU A 131 14.65 -1.48 11.10
C GLU A 131 14.43 -0.06 11.63
N LYS A 132 14.23 0.92 10.75
CA LYS A 132 13.93 2.31 11.15
C LYS A 132 12.68 2.41 12.02
N ILE A 133 11.63 1.66 11.69
CA ILE A 133 10.40 1.61 12.51
C ILE A 133 10.72 1.05 13.89
N MET A 134 11.47 -0.06 13.97
CA MET A 134 11.86 -0.69 15.22
C MET A 134 12.69 0.25 16.10
N THR A 135 13.65 0.98 15.54
CA THR A 135 14.43 1.98 16.29
C THR A 135 13.54 3.05 16.93
N VAL A 136 12.52 3.54 16.21
CA VAL A 136 11.57 4.55 16.73
C VAL A 136 10.60 3.95 17.76
N LEU A 137 10.36 2.64 17.73
CA LEU A 137 9.55 1.95 18.75
C LEU A 137 10.27 1.77 20.08
N GLU A 138 11.60 1.69 20.07
CA GLU A 138 12.43 1.48 21.26
C GLU A 138 12.77 2.78 22.00
N GLY A 139 12.75 3.93 21.30
CA GLY A 139 13.01 5.27 21.85
C GLY A 139 11.79 5.95 22.46
#